data_AF-A0A6M7X1M0-F1
#
_entry.id   AF-A0A6M7X1M0-F1
#
_cell.length_a   1.000
_cell.length_b   1.000
_cell.length_c   1.000
_cell.angle_alpha   90.00
_cell.angle_beta   90.00
_cell.angle_gamma   90.00
#
_symmetry.space_group_name_H-M   'P 1'
#
loop_
_entity.id
_entity.type
_entity.pdbx_description
1 polymer ?
#
loop_
_entity_poly.entity_id
_entity_poly.type
_entity_poly.pdbx_seq_one_letter_code
_entity_poly.pdbx_strand_id
1 'polypeptide(L)'
;MQTASFRCNFYLLPAFSLYAFSSAIEVLTLANEATGQNAYSCQVVSGDGQPVTSSCGITISPAVGLRSERDRNLRSTPAPIAIVCGGRSLPRNDSKLEAWLRECRHRRARLVGIGGGTFVLARAGVAEGRRCAVHWEQFPLFQEQFLSVIATQAAFERDGDLYTCSGGDASFDTFLDLVGRDHGVAVVNRICEKAVACRVRSAGDRQRLPPNSRIRFNHKAVVQIIDQMEAHICDPKSINGLVAAIGLTRRQVERLFKRELGRTPSRYYLELRLERAQLLLRTSRLSVIEIAIACGFVSASHFAKVYRIMHGCAPHQTRLFLREVGQDHPYNPLVGGQLGEKPGHIPATANRRLGDDIAEVAACASRLSSNTQRSS
;
A
#
# COMPACT_ATOMS: atom_id res chain seq x y z
N MET A 1 -10.84 23.96 31.65
CA MET A 1 -9.38 23.80 31.43
C MET A 1 -9.17 23.74 29.93
N GLN A 2 -8.20 24.48 29.38
CA GLN A 2 -7.94 24.52 27.95
C GLN A 2 -7.01 23.34 27.60
N THR A 3 -7.55 22.31 26.96
CA THR A 3 -6.81 21.09 26.60
C THR A 3 -5.70 21.44 25.60
N ALA A 4 -4.51 20.87 25.78
CA ALA A 4 -3.36 21.17 24.92
C ALA A 4 -3.65 20.76 23.46
N SER A 5 -3.61 21.72 22.54
CA SER A 5 -3.86 21.47 21.12
C SER A 5 -2.65 20.81 20.45
N PHE A 6 -2.88 19.67 19.78
CA PHE A 6 -1.87 18.96 19.00
C PHE A 6 -1.67 19.64 17.64
N ARG A 7 -0.48 20.21 17.41
CA ARG A 7 -0.12 20.74 16.09
C ARG A 7 0.23 19.60 15.13
N CYS A 8 -0.40 19.58 13.97
CA CYS A 8 -0.20 18.56 12.93
C CYS A 8 0.37 19.21 11.66
N ASN A 9 1.56 18.76 11.24
CA ASN A 9 2.31 19.30 10.10
C ASN A 9 2.20 18.33 8.92
N PHE A 10 1.37 18.65 7.93
CA PHE A 10 1.21 17.85 6.70
C PHE A 10 2.20 18.29 5.63
N TYR A 11 3.34 17.60 5.52
CA TYR A 11 4.29 17.78 4.43
C TYR A 11 3.78 17.09 3.15
N LEU A 12 3.52 17.88 2.11
CA LEU A 12 3.03 17.36 0.83
C LEU A 12 4.19 17.08 -0.13
N LEU A 13 4.30 15.83 -0.57
CA LEU A 13 5.19 15.45 -1.66
C LEU A 13 4.58 15.81 -3.03
N PRO A 14 5.38 16.09 -4.07
CA PRO A 14 4.87 16.24 -5.43
C PRO A 14 4.05 15.01 -5.86
N ALA A 15 2.90 15.25 -6.49
CA ALA A 15 1.94 14.21 -6.87
C ALA A 15 1.42 13.35 -5.68
N PHE A 16 1.26 13.95 -4.49
CA PHE A 16 0.60 13.31 -3.35
C PHE A 16 -0.85 12.90 -3.69
N SER A 17 -1.38 11.90 -2.99
CA SER A 17 -2.80 11.52 -3.14
C SER A 17 -3.68 12.52 -2.38
N LEU A 18 -4.46 13.34 -3.11
CA LEU A 18 -5.39 14.29 -2.52
C LEU A 18 -6.37 13.60 -1.57
N TYR A 19 -6.94 12.47 -1.99
CA TYR A 19 -7.88 11.68 -1.20
C TYR A 19 -7.26 11.17 0.11
N ALA A 20 -6.04 10.62 0.06
CA ALA A 20 -5.35 10.14 1.26
C ALA A 20 -5.00 11.28 2.24
N PHE A 21 -4.79 12.49 1.73
CA PHE A 21 -4.56 13.70 2.51
C PHE A 21 -5.87 14.25 3.11
N SER A 22 -6.92 14.40 2.31
CA SER A 22 -8.21 14.93 2.75
C SER A 22 -8.84 14.03 3.80
N SER A 23 -8.81 12.70 3.62
CA SER A 23 -9.31 11.74 4.61
C SER A 23 -8.56 11.79 5.94
N ALA A 24 -7.27 12.13 5.94
CA ALA A 24 -6.48 12.28 7.16
C ALA A 24 -6.81 13.58 7.92
N ILE A 25 -6.93 14.70 7.19
CA ILE A 25 -7.34 15.99 7.79
C ILE A 25 -8.78 15.92 8.31
N GLU A 26 -9.69 15.30 7.55
CA GLU A 26 -11.12 15.22 7.91
C GLU A 26 -11.33 14.57 9.28
N VAL A 27 -10.60 13.48 9.60
CA VAL A 27 -10.66 12.86 10.92
C VAL A 27 -10.28 13.83 12.04
N LEU A 28 -9.28 14.68 11.83
CA LEU A 28 -8.83 15.66 12.84
C LEU A 28 -9.82 16.83 12.98
N THR A 29 -10.42 17.28 11.88
CA THR A 29 -11.51 18.27 11.89
C THR A 29 -12.73 17.73 12.63
N LEU A 30 -13.17 16.51 12.30
CA LEU A 30 -14.30 15.85 12.96
C LEU A 30 -14.01 15.52 14.42
N ALA A 31 -12.75 15.27 14.81
CA ALA A 31 -12.35 15.12 16.21
C ALA A 31 -12.53 16.41 17.00
N ASN A 32 -12.20 17.57 16.41
CA ASN A 32 -12.46 18.87 17.02
C ASN A 32 -13.96 19.10 17.23
N GLU A 33 -14.80 18.78 16.24
CA GLU A 33 -16.25 18.86 16.37
C GLU A 33 -16.81 17.89 17.42
N ALA A 34 -16.36 16.64 17.42
CA ALA A 34 -16.83 15.59 18.31
C ALA A 34 -16.44 15.80 19.79
N THR A 35 -15.37 16.57 20.03
CA THR A 35 -14.92 17.01 21.36
C THR A 35 -15.45 18.39 21.76
N GLY A 36 -15.91 19.21 20.81
CA GLY A 36 -16.25 20.61 21.03
C GLY A 36 -15.04 21.50 21.34
N GLN A 37 -13.83 21.09 20.93
CA GLN A 37 -12.57 21.73 21.29
C GLN A 37 -11.62 21.79 20.08
N ASN A 38 -10.71 22.76 20.04
CA ASN A 38 -9.67 22.82 19.00
C ASN A 38 -8.48 21.92 19.38
N ALA A 39 -8.74 20.61 19.51
CA ALA A 39 -7.80 19.60 19.96
C ALA A 39 -6.66 19.34 18.94
N TYR A 40 -6.91 19.55 17.64
CA TYR A 40 -5.94 19.41 16.56
C TYR A 40 -5.87 20.66 15.69
N SER A 41 -4.67 21.24 15.57
CA SER A 41 -4.38 22.37 14.69
C SER A 41 -3.52 21.90 13.52
N CYS A 42 -4.13 21.78 12.34
CA CYS A 42 -3.47 21.28 11.14
C CYS A 42 -2.88 22.41 10.28
N GLN A 43 -1.65 22.26 9.82
CA GLN A 43 -1.03 23.15 8.83
C GLN A 43 -0.36 22.35 7.71
N VAL A 44 -0.43 22.87 6.49
CA VAL A 44 0.20 22.28 5.30
C VAL A 44 1.61 22.87 5.12
N VAL A 45 2.58 21.99 4.84
CA VAL A 45 3.99 22.32 4.65
C VAL A 45 4.46 21.82 3.28
N SER A 46 5.30 22.58 2.59
CA SER A 46 6.06 22.11 1.42
C SER A 46 7.55 22.41 1.58
N GLY A 47 8.41 21.85 0.72
CA GLY A 47 9.87 21.98 0.85
C GLY A 47 10.38 23.42 0.76
N ASP A 48 9.75 24.23 -0.09
CA ASP A 48 10.12 25.61 -0.45
C ASP A 48 9.04 26.65 -0.07
N GLY A 49 7.87 26.21 0.39
CA GLY A 49 6.72 27.08 0.65
C GLY A 49 5.87 27.38 -0.60
N GLN A 50 6.15 26.75 -1.75
CA GLN A 50 5.36 26.88 -2.96
C GLN A 50 4.18 25.89 -3.00
N PRO A 51 3.11 26.18 -3.77
CA PRO A 51 1.97 25.29 -3.94
C PRO A 51 2.36 23.91 -4.48
N VAL A 52 1.74 22.85 -3.94
CA VAL A 52 2.02 21.46 -4.31
C VAL A 52 0.83 20.85 -5.06
N THR A 53 1.09 20.33 -6.26
CA THR A 53 0.08 19.66 -7.08
C THR A 53 -0.03 18.18 -6.71
N SER A 54 -1.27 17.74 -6.48
CA SER A 54 -1.65 16.34 -6.21
C SER A 54 -1.64 15.48 -7.47
N SER A 55 -1.71 14.16 -7.31
CA SER A 55 -1.76 13.21 -8.44
C SER A 55 -2.97 13.36 -9.36
N CYS A 56 -3.99 14.14 -8.98
CA CYS A 56 -5.18 14.42 -9.77
C CYS A 56 -5.24 15.88 -10.27
N GLY A 57 -4.12 16.60 -10.28
CA GLY A 57 -4.01 17.95 -10.86
C GLY A 57 -4.52 19.09 -9.96
N ILE A 58 -5.14 18.80 -8.81
CA ILE A 58 -5.53 19.82 -7.84
C ILE A 58 -4.30 20.28 -7.06
N THR A 59 -4.10 21.59 -6.97
CA THR A 59 -2.97 22.22 -6.29
C THR A 59 -3.38 22.78 -4.93
N ILE A 60 -2.59 22.50 -3.90
CA ILE A 60 -2.78 23.00 -2.53
C ILE A 60 -1.66 23.99 -2.20
N SER A 61 -2.02 25.22 -1.84
CA SER A 61 -1.07 26.21 -1.31
C SER A 61 -0.71 25.85 0.13
N PRO A 62 0.58 25.68 0.48
CA PRO A 62 1.00 25.42 1.85
C PRO A 62 0.83 26.68 2.72
N ALA A 63 0.75 26.49 4.03
CA ALA A 63 0.79 27.59 4.98
C ALA A 63 2.22 28.08 5.24
N VAL A 64 3.20 27.16 5.20
CA VAL A 64 4.63 27.45 5.46
C VAL A 64 5.56 26.57 4.63
N GLY A 65 6.78 27.06 4.37
CA GLY A 65 7.88 26.24 3.88
C GLY A 65 8.59 25.47 5.00
N LEU A 66 9.24 24.36 4.66
CA LEU A 66 9.90 23.43 5.59
C LEU A 66 10.92 24.10 6.51
N ARG A 67 11.69 25.08 5.99
CA ARG A 67 12.65 25.85 6.80
C ARG A 67 11.95 26.60 7.93
N SER A 68 10.90 27.35 7.61
CA SER A 68 10.14 28.13 8.59
C SER A 68 9.42 27.24 9.61
N GLU A 69 8.98 26.04 9.21
CA GLU A 69 8.49 25.07 10.19
C GLU A 69 9.61 24.58 11.10
N ARG A 70 10.75 24.13 10.55
CA ARG A 70 11.90 23.62 11.32
C ARG A 70 12.37 24.62 12.39
N ASP A 71 12.48 25.90 12.03
CA ASP A 71 12.84 26.99 12.96
C ASP A 71 11.78 27.18 14.08
N ARG A 72 10.49 26.97 13.78
CA ARG A 72 9.38 27.01 14.74
C ARG A 72 9.32 25.74 15.61
N ASN A 73 9.61 24.58 15.05
CA ASN A 73 9.61 23.27 15.72
C ASN A 73 10.61 23.28 16.87
N LEU A 74 11.86 23.70 16.62
CA LEU A 74 12.92 23.82 17.64
C LEU A 74 12.46 24.62 18.89
N ARG A 75 11.55 25.58 18.73
CA ARG A 75 11.03 26.46 19.79
C ARG A 75 9.68 26.01 20.38
N SER A 76 9.05 24.98 19.82
CA SER A 76 7.69 24.54 20.20
C SER A 76 7.69 23.38 21.19
N THR A 77 6.90 23.46 22.26
CA THR A 77 6.61 22.37 23.19
C THR A 77 5.09 22.23 23.38
N PRO A 78 4.49 21.03 23.24
CA PRO A 78 5.10 19.78 22.76
C PRO A 78 5.56 19.83 21.30
N ALA A 79 6.28 18.80 20.86
CA ALA A 79 6.66 18.66 19.45
C ALA A 79 5.42 18.36 18.57
N PRO A 80 5.35 18.92 17.34
CA PRO A 80 4.22 18.68 16.44
C PRO A 80 4.21 17.25 15.90
N ILE A 81 3.03 16.74 15.54
CA ILE A 81 2.90 15.51 14.75
C ILE A 81 3.40 15.81 13.34
N ALA A 82 4.42 15.08 12.87
CA ALA A 82 5.01 15.26 11.55
C ALA A 82 4.45 14.21 10.58
N ILE A 83 3.73 14.66 9.56
CA ILE A 83 2.96 13.81 8.65
C ILE A 83 3.52 14.01 7.23
N VAL A 84 3.92 12.93 6.55
CA VAL A 84 4.40 12.98 5.17
C VAL A 84 3.37 12.35 4.25
N CYS A 85 2.77 13.16 3.38
CA CYS A 85 1.75 12.73 2.42
C CYS A 85 2.38 12.45 1.05
N GLY A 86 2.42 11.18 0.67
CA GLY A 86 2.86 10.73 -0.65
C GLY A 86 1.72 10.34 -1.58
N GLY A 87 2.10 10.05 -2.83
CA GLY A 87 1.25 9.41 -3.83
C GLY A 87 1.75 8.00 -4.16
N ARG A 88 1.38 7.51 -5.34
CA ARG A 88 1.92 6.27 -5.92
C ARG A 88 3.31 6.45 -6.54
N SER A 89 3.62 7.67 -6.99
CA SER A 89 4.96 8.05 -7.46
C SER A 89 5.99 7.87 -6.35
N LEU A 90 7.17 7.36 -6.69
CA LEU A 90 8.27 7.30 -5.72
C LEU A 90 8.72 8.73 -5.37
N PRO A 91 8.87 9.07 -4.08
CA PRO A 91 9.40 10.37 -3.70
C PRO A 91 10.86 10.50 -4.12
N ARG A 92 11.24 11.66 -4.66
CA ARG A 92 12.65 12.02 -4.87
C ARG A 92 13.38 12.09 -3.52
N ASN A 93 14.71 11.92 -3.53
CA ASN A 93 15.52 12.11 -2.32
C ASN A 93 15.48 13.58 -1.90
N ASP A 94 15.30 13.85 -0.61
CA ASP A 94 15.23 15.19 -0.05
C ASP A 94 15.90 15.19 1.33
N SER A 95 17.19 15.53 1.34
CA SER A 95 18.01 15.52 2.55
C SER A 95 17.56 16.52 3.61
N LYS A 96 16.83 17.59 3.22
CA LYS A 96 16.28 18.59 4.15
C LYS A 96 15.06 18.03 4.88
N LEU A 97 14.16 17.39 4.14
CA LEU A 97 13.01 16.68 4.69
C LEU A 97 13.45 15.52 5.60
N GLU A 98 14.40 14.72 5.15
CA GLU A 98 14.95 13.60 5.91
C GLU A 98 15.67 14.07 7.20
N ALA A 99 16.35 15.21 7.17
CA ALA A 99 16.93 15.82 8.38
C ALA A 99 15.86 16.32 9.36
N TRP A 100 14.83 17.02 8.88
CA TRP A 100 13.71 17.47 9.73
C TRP A 100 12.97 16.30 10.38
N LEU A 101 12.79 15.18 9.68
CA LEU A 101 12.19 13.96 10.26
C LEU A 101 13.06 13.35 11.37
N ARG A 102 14.40 13.35 11.22
CA ARG A 102 15.33 12.94 12.29
C ARG A 102 15.26 13.85 13.51
N GLU A 103 15.11 15.16 13.31
CA GLU A 103 14.91 16.12 14.41
C GLU A 103 13.57 15.89 15.12
N CYS A 104 12.48 15.69 14.38
CA CYS A 104 11.18 15.30 14.93
C CYS A 104 11.30 14.02 15.78
N ARG A 105 11.97 12.97 15.28
CA ARG A 105 12.25 11.73 16.05
C ARG A 105 13.04 12.03 17.33
N HIS A 106 14.09 12.84 17.27
CA HIS A 106 14.91 13.18 18.45
C HIS A 106 14.08 13.89 19.53
N ARG A 107 13.11 14.72 19.13
CA ARG A 107 12.15 15.40 20.02
C ARG A 107 10.95 14.53 20.43
N ARG A 108 10.95 13.23 20.12
CA ARG A 108 9.86 12.27 20.37
C ARG A 108 8.51 12.69 19.77
N ALA A 109 8.56 13.35 18.61
CA ALA A 109 7.37 13.68 17.84
C ALA A 109 6.73 12.42 17.27
N ARG A 110 5.39 12.39 17.21
CA ARG A 110 4.67 11.36 16.46
C ARG A 110 4.92 11.55 14.96
N LEU A 111 5.30 10.48 14.27
CA LEU A 111 5.62 10.48 12.84
C LEU A 111 4.58 9.68 12.08
N VAL A 112 4.07 10.22 10.97
CA VAL A 112 3.04 9.58 10.15
C VAL A 112 3.45 9.52 8.68
N GLY A 113 3.46 8.33 8.09
CA GLY A 113 3.76 8.11 6.67
C GLY A 113 2.52 7.67 5.90
N ILE A 114 2.07 8.47 4.93
CA ILE A 114 0.90 8.16 4.11
C ILE A 114 1.33 7.81 2.69
N GLY A 115 1.07 6.58 2.24
CA GLY A 115 1.45 6.08 0.91
C GLY A 115 2.95 6.20 0.68
N GLY A 116 3.35 6.88 -0.40
CA GLY A 116 4.77 7.18 -0.68
C GLY A 116 5.51 7.94 0.44
N GLY A 117 4.82 8.53 1.43
CA GLY A 117 5.44 9.13 2.60
C GLY A 117 6.26 8.13 3.44
N THR A 118 5.87 6.85 3.47
CA THR A 118 6.59 5.80 4.20
C THR A 118 8.02 5.59 3.67
N PHE A 119 8.27 5.79 2.36
CA PHE A 119 9.64 5.76 1.80
C PHE A 119 10.53 6.86 2.37
N VAL A 120 9.98 8.05 2.63
CA VAL A 120 10.74 9.16 3.21
C VAL A 120 11.11 8.87 4.67
N LEU A 121 10.18 8.28 5.44
CA LEU A 121 10.45 7.85 6.81
C LEU A 121 11.53 6.76 6.86
N ALA A 122 11.53 5.84 5.88
CA ALA A 122 12.56 4.82 5.76
C ALA A 122 13.93 5.42 5.40
N ARG A 123 14.04 6.26 4.36
CA ARG A 123 15.30 6.95 4.00
C ARG A 123 15.83 7.87 5.10
N ALA A 124 14.95 8.47 5.89
CA ALA A 124 15.37 9.29 7.02
C ALA A 124 16.01 8.47 8.17
N GLY A 125 15.90 7.14 8.15
CA GLY A 125 16.34 6.24 9.22
C GLY A 125 15.38 6.20 10.42
N VAL A 126 14.18 6.80 10.32
CA VAL A 126 13.25 6.89 11.46
C VAL A 126 12.37 5.65 11.64
N ALA A 127 12.37 4.75 10.65
CA ALA A 127 11.62 3.49 10.63
C ALA A 127 12.46 2.22 10.88
N GLU A 128 13.78 2.35 11.09
CA GLU A 128 14.68 1.20 11.27
C GLU A 128 14.28 0.34 12.48
N GLY A 129 14.18 -0.97 12.27
CA GLY A 129 13.76 -1.97 13.26
C GLY A 129 12.24 -2.03 13.54
N ARG A 130 11.43 -1.22 12.83
CA ARG A 130 10.01 -0.99 13.17
C ARG A 130 9.05 -1.53 12.12
N ARG A 131 7.81 -1.79 12.53
CA ARG A 131 6.73 -2.21 11.62
C ARG A 131 6.18 -1.04 10.81
N CYS A 132 6.17 -1.20 9.49
CA CYS A 132 5.68 -0.18 8.57
C CYS A 132 4.72 -0.77 7.52
N ALA A 133 3.50 -0.25 7.44
CA ALA A 133 2.61 -0.53 6.32
C ALA A 133 3.09 0.21 5.06
N VAL A 134 3.21 -0.54 3.97
CA VAL A 134 3.62 0.00 2.66
C VAL A 134 2.56 -0.38 1.63
N HIS A 135 2.18 0.58 0.78
CA HIS A 135 1.21 0.36 -0.27
C HIS A 135 1.63 -0.81 -1.17
N TRP A 136 0.75 -1.77 -1.43
CA TRP A 136 1.06 -3.05 -2.09
C TRP A 136 1.77 -2.94 -3.47
N GLU A 137 1.54 -1.86 -4.22
CA GLU A 137 2.26 -1.58 -5.49
C GLU A 137 3.73 -1.23 -5.27
N GLN A 138 4.05 -0.60 -4.13
CA GLN A 138 5.38 -0.09 -3.78
C GLN A 138 6.14 -1.01 -2.81
N PHE A 139 5.42 -1.81 -2.01
CA PHE A 139 5.94 -2.84 -1.08
C PHE A 139 7.14 -3.63 -1.64
N PRO A 140 7.04 -4.23 -2.85
CA PRO A 140 8.17 -4.65 -3.69
C PRO A 140 9.50 -3.90 -3.52
N LEU A 141 9.53 -2.66 -3.98
CA LEU A 141 10.73 -1.83 -4.09
C LEU A 141 11.17 -1.31 -2.72
N PHE A 142 10.22 -1.21 -1.78
CA PHE A 142 10.50 -0.80 -0.42
C PHE A 142 11.37 -1.84 0.31
N GLN A 143 11.05 -3.13 0.21
CA GLN A 143 11.84 -4.16 0.89
C GLN A 143 13.24 -4.33 0.28
N GLU A 144 13.37 -4.20 -1.04
CA GLU A 144 14.68 -4.19 -1.71
C GLU A 144 15.57 -3.03 -1.21
N GLN A 145 14.98 -1.89 -0.86
CA GLN A 145 15.71 -0.69 -0.43
C GLN A 145 15.91 -0.59 1.09
N PHE A 146 15.01 -1.14 1.90
CA PHE A 146 14.94 -0.90 3.35
C PHE A 146 14.90 -2.20 4.16
N LEU A 147 15.94 -3.02 4.01
CA LEU A 147 16.10 -4.32 4.70
C LEU A 147 16.03 -4.25 6.24
N SER A 148 16.29 -3.07 6.83
CA SER A 148 16.18 -2.83 8.28
C SER A 148 14.76 -2.55 8.76
N VAL A 149 13.79 -2.34 7.87
CA VAL A 149 12.40 -2.00 8.21
C VAL A 149 11.50 -3.22 8.08
N ILE A 150 10.65 -3.48 9.06
CA ILE A 150 9.69 -4.59 9.05
C ILE A 150 8.48 -4.16 8.21
N ALA A 151 8.63 -4.19 6.89
CA ALA A 151 7.57 -3.84 5.95
C ALA A 151 6.40 -4.84 6.00
N THR A 152 5.16 -4.35 5.96
CA THR A 152 3.95 -5.18 5.90
C THR A 152 2.97 -4.67 4.83
N GLN A 153 2.11 -5.57 4.31
CA GLN A 153 0.99 -5.24 3.40
C GLN A 153 -0.32 -4.98 4.16
N ALA A 154 -0.23 -4.52 5.41
CA ALA A 154 -1.36 -4.00 6.15
C ALA A 154 -1.87 -2.69 5.52
N ALA A 155 -3.15 -2.36 5.76
CA ALA A 155 -3.73 -1.07 5.45
C ALA A 155 -2.96 0.03 6.20
N PHE A 156 -2.76 -0.19 7.50
CA PHE A 156 -1.89 0.62 8.34
C PHE A 156 -1.23 -0.21 9.45
N GLU A 157 -0.08 0.27 9.92
CA GLU A 157 0.62 -0.22 11.11
C GLU A 157 0.84 0.95 12.07
N ARG A 158 0.74 0.66 13.37
CA ARG A 158 1.22 1.53 14.44
C ARG A 158 2.27 0.79 15.24
N ASP A 159 3.47 1.35 15.26
CA ASP A 159 4.61 0.91 16.05
C ASP A 159 4.99 2.09 16.94
N GLY A 160 4.68 2.07 18.24
CA GLY A 160 4.97 3.18 19.17
C GLY A 160 4.45 4.55 18.72
N ASP A 161 5.36 5.50 18.48
CA ASP A 161 5.13 6.86 17.95
C ASP A 161 5.11 6.96 16.41
N LEU A 162 5.34 5.86 15.71
CA LEU A 162 5.36 5.76 14.25
C LEU A 162 4.07 5.13 13.73
N TYR A 163 3.41 5.86 12.85
CA TYR A 163 2.20 5.47 12.14
C TYR A 163 2.53 5.41 10.66
N THR A 164 2.11 4.36 9.98
CA THR A 164 2.31 4.24 8.53
C THR A 164 1.08 3.62 7.91
N CYS A 165 0.70 4.08 6.72
CA CYS A 165 -0.43 3.52 6.00
C CYS A 165 -0.22 3.55 4.50
N SER A 166 -0.95 2.68 3.81
CA SER A 166 -0.93 2.62 2.36
C SER A 166 -1.56 3.84 1.67
N GLY A 167 -2.25 4.71 2.42
CA GLY A 167 -3.13 5.77 1.89
C GLY A 167 -4.51 5.26 1.47
N GLY A 168 -5.31 6.15 0.85
CA GLY A 168 -6.74 5.91 0.59
C GLY A 168 -7.53 5.84 1.90
N ASP A 169 -8.51 4.94 2.00
CA ASP A 169 -9.25 4.68 3.25
C ASP A 169 -8.33 4.48 4.46
N ALA A 170 -7.15 3.86 4.26
CA ALA A 170 -6.25 3.55 5.36
C ALA A 170 -5.70 4.81 6.04
N SER A 171 -5.71 5.97 5.36
CA SER A 171 -5.47 7.25 6.02
C SER A 171 -6.52 7.54 7.08
N PHE A 172 -7.80 7.34 6.76
CA PHE A 172 -8.91 7.54 7.69
C PHE A 172 -8.76 6.60 8.89
N ASP A 173 -8.56 5.30 8.65
CA ASP A 173 -8.35 4.29 9.70
C ASP A 173 -7.17 4.64 10.64
N THR A 174 -6.05 5.09 10.07
CA THR A 174 -4.84 5.45 10.84
C THR A 174 -5.08 6.63 11.77
N PHE A 175 -5.79 7.66 11.29
CA PHE A 175 -6.07 8.84 12.08
C PHE A 175 -7.18 8.57 13.10
N LEU A 176 -8.09 7.62 12.88
CA LEU A 176 -9.01 7.12 13.91
C LEU A 176 -8.29 6.40 15.04
N ASP A 177 -7.29 5.54 14.77
CA ASP A 177 -6.47 4.93 15.84
C ASP A 177 -5.67 6.00 16.60
N LEU A 178 -5.10 7.00 15.91
CA LEU A 178 -4.41 8.14 16.53
C LEU A 178 -5.35 8.93 17.46
N VAL A 179 -6.51 9.38 16.98
CA VAL A 179 -7.51 10.11 17.77
C VAL A 179 -8.08 9.25 18.90
N GLY A 180 -8.28 7.95 18.66
CA GLY A 180 -8.76 7.01 19.66
C GLY A 180 -7.79 6.82 20.83
N ARG A 181 -6.49 7.02 20.62
CA ARG A 181 -5.49 7.02 21.69
C ARG A 181 -5.45 8.33 22.48
N ASP A 182 -5.72 9.46 21.82
CA ASP A 182 -5.69 10.78 22.45
C ASP A 182 -7.00 11.12 23.19
N HIS A 183 -8.15 10.65 22.69
CA HIS A 183 -9.49 11.04 23.15
C HIS A 183 -10.46 9.87 23.42
N GLY A 184 -10.03 8.62 23.20
CA GLY A 184 -10.83 7.43 23.48
C GLY A 184 -11.89 7.08 22.42
N VAL A 185 -12.45 5.88 22.55
CA VAL A 185 -13.38 5.29 21.57
C VAL A 185 -14.69 6.07 21.38
N ALA A 186 -15.14 6.81 22.40
CA ALA A 186 -16.37 7.60 22.32
C ALA A 186 -16.26 8.74 21.29
N VAL A 187 -15.08 9.35 21.14
CA VAL A 187 -14.82 10.38 20.12
C VAL A 187 -14.69 9.74 18.74
N VAL A 188 -14.00 8.60 18.63
CA VAL A 188 -13.92 7.81 17.39
C VAL A 188 -15.31 7.46 16.84
N ASN A 189 -16.22 6.98 17.69
CA ASN A 189 -17.59 6.63 17.28
C ASN A 189 -18.33 7.84 16.68
N ARG A 190 -18.26 9.02 17.33
CA ARG A 190 -18.87 10.27 16.83
C ARG A 190 -18.29 10.71 15.49
N ILE A 191 -16.98 10.52 15.29
CA ILE A 191 -16.33 10.80 14.00
C ILE A 191 -16.86 9.84 12.94
N CYS A 192 -16.98 8.55 13.24
CA CYS A 192 -17.51 7.55 12.31
C CYS A 192 -18.99 7.81 11.95
N GLU A 193 -19.81 8.24 12.90
CA GLU A 193 -21.20 8.66 12.67
C GLU A 193 -21.27 9.86 11.72
N LYS A 194 -20.50 10.93 12.00
CA LYS A 194 -20.44 12.14 11.16
C LYS A 194 -19.90 11.89 9.76
N ALA A 195 -18.85 11.08 9.65
CA ALA A 195 -18.22 10.71 8.38
C ALA A 195 -19.01 9.65 7.58
N VAL A 196 -20.09 9.10 8.15
CA VAL A 196 -20.87 7.98 7.59
C VAL A 196 -19.95 6.79 7.23
N ALA A 197 -19.01 6.48 8.13
CA ALA A 197 -17.93 5.53 7.88
C ALA A 197 -18.44 4.07 7.86
N CYS A 198 -18.56 3.49 6.67
CA CYS A 198 -19.06 2.12 6.47
C CYS A 198 -18.22 1.01 7.14
N ARG A 199 -16.94 1.28 7.43
CA ARG A 199 -16.02 0.36 8.10
C ARG A 199 -14.85 1.12 8.71
N VAL A 200 -14.43 0.69 9.90
CA VAL A 200 -13.13 1.02 10.50
C VAL A 200 -12.26 -0.24 10.46
N ARG A 201 -10.98 -0.09 10.10
CA ARG A 201 -9.97 -1.16 10.16
C ARG A 201 -9.15 -1.07 11.45
N SER A 202 -8.63 -2.21 11.91
CA SER A 202 -7.65 -2.27 13.00
C SER A 202 -6.20 -2.20 12.47
N ALA A 203 -5.24 -1.82 13.30
CA ALA A 203 -3.82 -1.87 12.93
C ALA A 203 -3.43 -3.31 12.57
N GLY A 204 -2.75 -3.50 11.43
CA GLY A 204 -2.43 -4.82 10.87
C GLY A 204 -3.53 -5.45 10.01
N ASP A 205 -4.73 -4.87 9.90
CA ASP A 205 -5.74 -5.32 8.92
C ASP A 205 -5.16 -5.26 7.50
N ARG A 206 -5.49 -6.23 6.65
CA ARG A 206 -4.96 -6.31 5.27
C ARG A 206 -5.36 -5.10 4.44
N GLN A 207 -4.41 -4.52 3.69
CA GLN A 207 -4.73 -3.45 2.73
C GLN A 207 -5.65 -3.98 1.63
N ARG A 208 -5.19 -5.04 0.95
CA ARG A 208 -5.92 -5.65 -0.15
C ARG A 208 -6.68 -6.85 0.38
N LEU A 209 -8.00 -6.79 0.21
CA LEU A 209 -8.82 -7.99 0.27
C LEU A 209 -8.95 -8.58 -1.14
N PRO A 210 -9.08 -9.91 -1.26
CA PRO A 210 -9.24 -10.60 -2.55
C PRO A 210 -10.31 -10.00 -3.48
N PRO A 211 -10.16 -10.05 -4.81
CA PRO A 211 -11.10 -9.40 -5.76
C PRO A 211 -12.62 -9.59 -5.52
N ASN A 212 -13.05 -10.69 -4.91
CA ASN A 212 -14.48 -11.00 -4.63
C ASN A 212 -14.92 -10.68 -3.18
N SER A 213 -14.06 -10.04 -2.38
CA SER A 213 -14.22 -9.79 -0.94
C SER A 213 -15.14 -8.66 -0.51
N ARG A 214 -15.79 -7.97 -1.45
CA ARG A 214 -16.75 -6.90 -1.10
C ARG A 214 -17.95 -7.46 -0.33
N ILE A 215 -18.11 -8.79 -0.35
CA ILE A 215 -18.97 -9.57 0.52
C ILE A 215 -18.12 -10.10 1.70
N ARG A 216 -18.65 -9.93 2.92
CA ARG A 216 -17.98 -10.15 4.21
C ARG A 216 -17.27 -11.51 4.32
N PHE A 217 -15.96 -11.52 4.59
CA PHE A 217 -15.27 -12.72 5.11
C PHE A 217 -15.60 -12.91 6.58
N ASN A 218 -16.55 -13.79 6.89
CA ASN A 218 -16.87 -14.13 8.28
C ASN A 218 -16.02 -15.29 8.83
N HIS A 219 -15.22 -15.96 7.98
CA HIS A 219 -14.52 -17.20 8.37
C HIS A 219 -12.99 -17.04 8.46
N LYS A 220 -12.46 -16.89 9.69
CA LYS A 220 -11.04 -16.71 10.02
C LYS A 220 -10.09 -17.67 9.24
N ALA A 221 -10.45 -18.94 9.12
CA ALA A 221 -9.65 -19.93 8.39
C ALA A 221 -9.42 -19.58 6.90
N VAL A 222 -10.39 -18.94 6.23
CA VAL A 222 -10.21 -18.55 4.81
C VAL A 222 -9.18 -17.43 4.69
N VAL A 223 -9.21 -16.45 5.60
CA VAL A 223 -8.22 -15.38 5.68
C VAL A 223 -6.83 -15.95 5.91
N GLN A 224 -6.68 -16.85 6.89
CA GLN A 224 -5.40 -17.52 7.20
C GLN A 224 -4.84 -18.36 6.05
N ILE A 225 -5.68 -19.09 5.30
CA ILE A 225 -5.24 -19.80 4.09
C ILE A 225 -4.72 -18.80 3.06
N ILE A 226 -5.40 -17.67 2.88
CA ILE A 226 -4.98 -16.64 1.93
C ILE A 226 -3.69 -15.97 2.42
N ASP A 227 -3.51 -15.67 3.72
CA ASP A 227 -2.21 -15.21 4.26
C ASP A 227 -1.07 -16.18 3.90
N GLN A 228 -1.27 -17.48 4.11
CA GLN A 228 -0.28 -18.48 3.74
C GLN A 228 -0.06 -18.57 2.22
N MET A 229 -1.09 -18.38 1.38
CA MET A 229 -0.91 -18.30 -0.08
C MET A 229 -0.17 -17.04 -0.52
N GLU A 230 -0.38 -15.89 0.14
CA GLU A 230 0.33 -14.64 -0.17
C GLU A 230 1.79 -14.65 0.30
N ALA A 231 2.08 -15.33 1.42
CA ALA A 231 3.44 -15.48 1.95
C ALA A 231 4.30 -16.52 1.18
N HIS A 232 3.69 -17.36 0.34
CA HIS A 232 4.37 -18.46 -0.37
C HIS A 232 4.06 -18.39 -1.88
N ILE A 233 4.36 -17.26 -2.52
CA ILE A 233 4.09 -17.06 -3.96
C ILE A 233 5.19 -17.69 -4.82
N CYS A 234 6.44 -17.57 -4.38
CA CYS A 234 7.65 -18.04 -5.05
C CYS A 234 7.84 -19.56 -4.91
N ASP A 235 7.55 -20.11 -3.73
CA ASP A 235 7.49 -21.56 -3.46
C ASP A 235 6.05 -21.99 -3.06
N PRO A 236 5.17 -22.31 -4.02
CA PRO A 236 3.75 -22.53 -3.75
C PRO A 236 3.48 -23.82 -2.98
N LYS A 237 3.13 -23.68 -1.69
CA LYS A 237 2.68 -24.80 -0.86
C LYS A 237 1.48 -25.52 -1.46
N SER A 238 1.47 -26.85 -1.37
CA SER A 238 0.29 -27.63 -1.82
C SER A 238 -0.96 -27.23 -1.03
N ILE A 239 -2.13 -27.29 -1.66
CA ILE A 239 -3.40 -27.00 -0.97
C ILE A 239 -3.58 -27.89 0.27
N ASN A 240 -3.14 -29.16 0.20
CA ASN A 240 -3.16 -30.06 1.35
C ASN A 240 -2.28 -29.55 2.51
N GLY A 241 -1.08 -29.03 2.22
CA GLY A 241 -0.19 -28.45 3.23
C GLY A 241 -0.72 -27.16 3.86
N LEU A 242 -1.35 -26.30 3.05
CA LEU A 242 -2.03 -25.08 3.54
C LEU A 242 -3.23 -25.41 4.45
N VAL A 243 -3.97 -26.47 4.11
CA VAL A 243 -5.14 -26.95 4.85
C VAL A 243 -4.75 -27.59 6.19
N ALA A 244 -3.67 -28.40 6.21
CA ALA A 244 -3.20 -29.11 7.39
C ALA A 244 -2.83 -28.17 8.55
N ALA A 245 -2.27 -27.00 8.26
CA ALA A 245 -1.87 -26.01 9.26
C ALA A 245 -3.05 -25.35 10.02
N ILE A 246 -4.30 -25.58 9.60
CA ILE A 246 -5.48 -24.82 10.05
C ILE A 246 -6.57 -25.75 10.64
N GLY A 247 -6.31 -27.06 10.72
CA GLY A 247 -7.20 -28.02 11.39
C GLY A 247 -8.52 -28.28 10.67
N LEU A 248 -8.63 -27.93 9.39
CA LEU A 248 -9.79 -28.22 8.54
C LEU A 248 -9.47 -29.33 7.54
N THR A 249 -10.51 -29.97 7.00
CA THR A 249 -10.38 -30.87 5.84
C THR A 249 -10.38 -30.09 4.53
N ARG A 250 -9.76 -30.66 3.49
CA ARG A 250 -9.74 -30.07 2.14
C ARG A 250 -11.15 -29.77 1.60
N ARG A 251 -12.10 -30.68 1.81
CA ARG A 251 -13.49 -30.53 1.36
C ARG A 251 -14.21 -29.37 2.07
N GLN A 252 -13.95 -29.15 3.36
CA GLN A 252 -14.46 -27.98 4.07
C GLN A 252 -13.88 -26.69 3.50
N VAL A 253 -12.57 -26.65 3.24
CA VAL A 253 -11.88 -25.49 2.65
C VAL A 253 -12.36 -25.19 1.24
N GLU A 254 -12.49 -26.20 0.37
CA GLU A 254 -13.03 -26.02 -0.99
C GLU A 254 -14.46 -25.48 -0.98
N ARG A 255 -15.31 -25.95 -0.06
CA ARG A 255 -16.67 -25.43 0.15
C ARG A 255 -16.67 -23.99 0.66
N LEU A 256 -15.79 -23.65 1.61
CA LEU A 256 -15.63 -22.28 2.10
C LEU A 256 -15.17 -21.34 0.99
N PHE A 257 -14.14 -21.70 0.22
CA PHE A 257 -13.68 -20.90 -0.92
C PHE A 257 -14.77 -20.73 -1.99
N LYS A 258 -15.54 -21.78 -2.31
CA LYS A 258 -16.66 -21.66 -3.24
C LYS A 258 -17.77 -20.73 -2.72
N ARG A 259 -18.05 -20.73 -1.42
CA ARG A 259 -19.06 -19.87 -0.77
C ARG A 259 -18.61 -18.40 -0.65
N GLU A 260 -17.40 -18.16 -0.14
CA GLU A 260 -16.91 -16.81 0.18
C GLU A 260 -16.29 -16.09 -1.03
N LEU A 261 -15.80 -16.83 -2.03
CA LEU A 261 -15.02 -16.29 -3.14
C LEU A 261 -15.51 -16.72 -4.53
N GLY A 262 -16.50 -17.62 -4.63
CA GLY A 262 -17.04 -18.12 -5.91
C GLY A 262 -16.09 -19.03 -6.71
N ARG A 263 -14.92 -19.37 -6.17
CA ARG A 263 -13.84 -20.10 -6.87
C ARG A 263 -13.16 -21.11 -5.95
N THR A 264 -12.44 -22.09 -6.51
CA THR A 264 -11.71 -23.10 -5.71
C THR A 264 -10.41 -22.53 -5.13
N PRO A 265 -9.83 -23.13 -4.06
CA PRO A 265 -8.54 -22.72 -3.51
C PRO A 265 -7.40 -22.76 -4.54
N SER A 266 -7.34 -23.79 -5.38
CA SER A 266 -6.33 -23.90 -6.43
C SER A 266 -6.47 -22.81 -7.49
N ARG A 267 -7.72 -22.51 -7.92
CA ARG A 267 -7.98 -21.42 -8.88
C ARG A 267 -7.66 -20.07 -8.26
N TYR A 268 -8.04 -19.85 -6.99
CA TYR A 268 -7.69 -18.66 -6.23
C TYR A 268 -6.17 -18.47 -6.19
N TYR A 269 -5.41 -19.50 -5.81
CA TYR A 269 -3.96 -19.40 -5.65
C TYR A 269 -3.26 -19.21 -7.00
N LEU A 270 -3.76 -19.87 -8.05
CA LEU A 270 -3.33 -19.61 -9.42
C LEU A 270 -3.63 -18.17 -9.83
N GLU A 271 -4.82 -17.64 -9.57
CA GLU A 271 -5.19 -16.24 -9.81
C GLU A 271 -4.36 -15.27 -8.96
N LEU A 272 -3.97 -15.65 -7.76
CA LEU A 272 -3.14 -14.89 -6.83
C LEU A 272 -1.66 -14.84 -7.28
N ARG A 273 -1.11 -15.94 -7.78
CA ARG A 273 0.20 -15.98 -8.45
C ARG A 273 0.13 -15.34 -9.83
N LEU A 274 -1.02 -15.48 -10.49
CA LEU A 274 -1.49 -14.64 -11.60
C LEU A 274 -1.89 -13.22 -11.16
N GLU A 275 -1.55 -12.87 -9.91
CA GLU A 275 -1.48 -11.56 -9.25
C GLU A 275 -0.07 -11.23 -8.72
N ARG A 276 1.00 -11.90 -9.20
CA ARG A 276 2.43 -11.49 -9.05
C ARG A 276 3.21 -11.14 -10.35
N ALA A 277 3.20 -11.95 -11.41
CA ALA A 277 3.93 -11.64 -12.68
C ALA A 277 3.62 -10.30 -13.42
N GLN A 278 2.45 -9.67 -13.33
CA GLN A 278 2.06 -8.61 -14.29
C GLN A 278 2.46 -7.21 -13.84
N LEU A 279 2.67 -6.94 -12.55
CA LEU A 279 3.49 -5.79 -12.15
C LEU A 279 4.96 -6.17 -12.24
N LEU A 280 5.38 -7.43 -12.03
CA LEU A 280 6.74 -7.80 -12.45
C LEU A 280 7.00 -7.36 -13.91
N LEU A 281 6.04 -7.58 -14.81
CA LEU A 281 6.08 -7.16 -16.20
C LEU A 281 5.97 -5.63 -16.41
N ARG A 282 5.27 -4.89 -15.53
CA ARG A 282 5.10 -3.42 -15.64
C ARG A 282 6.18 -2.58 -14.95
N THR A 283 6.72 -3.02 -13.81
CA THR A 283 7.60 -2.21 -12.95
C THR A 283 9.04 -2.70 -12.88
N SER A 284 9.39 -3.85 -13.49
CA SER A 284 10.79 -4.27 -13.62
C SER A 284 11.23 -4.64 -15.04
N ARG A 285 12.54 -4.84 -15.13
CA ARG A 285 13.28 -5.27 -16.32
C ARG A 285 13.47 -6.80 -16.40
N LEU A 286 13.03 -7.59 -15.41
CA LEU A 286 13.19 -9.06 -15.42
C LEU A 286 12.63 -9.69 -16.70
N SER A 287 13.28 -10.72 -17.22
CA SER A 287 12.78 -11.54 -18.32
C SER A 287 11.47 -12.27 -17.98
N VAL A 288 10.74 -12.72 -19.01
CA VAL A 288 9.51 -13.51 -18.84
C VAL A 288 9.78 -14.85 -18.11
N ILE A 289 11.02 -15.37 -18.20
CA ILE A 289 11.43 -16.62 -17.57
C ILE A 289 11.66 -16.41 -16.06
N GLU A 290 12.47 -15.41 -15.68
CA GLU A 290 12.68 -15.04 -14.28
C GLU A 290 11.34 -14.76 -13.59
N ILE A 291 10.47 -14.01 -14.26
CA ILE A 291 9.10 -13.70 -13.81
C ILE A 291 8.21 -14.94 -13.63
N ALA A 292 8.40 -16.00 -14.43
CA ALA A 292 7.67 -17.25 -14.26
C ALA A 292 8.14 -17.99 -12.99
N ILE A 293 9.46 -18.09 -12.79
CA ILE A 293 10.09 -18.69 -11.61
C ILE A 293 9.66 -17.93 -10.35
N ALA A 294 9.66 -16.60 -10.42
CA ALA A 294 9.24 -15.68 -9.36
C ALA A 294 7.85 -15.99 -8.82
N CYS A 295 6.93 -16.30 -9.72
CA CYS A 295 5.56 -16.64 -9.37
C CYS A 295 5.36 -18.14 -9.16
N GLY A 296 6.42 -18.89 -8.87
CA GLY A 296 6.45 -20.32 -8.57
C GLY A 296 6.03 -21.23 -9.72
N PHE A 297 6.12 -20.79 -10.98
CA PHE A 297 5.74 -21.63 -12.12
C PHE A 297 6.89 -22.55 -12.54
N VAL A 298 6.59 -23.85 -12.56
CA VAL A 298 7.54 -24.92 -12.97
C VAL A 298 8.09 -24.73 -14.39
N SER A 299 7.35 -24.07 -15.28
CA SER A 299 7.87 -23.69 -16.61
C SER A 299 7.31 -22.38 -17.14
N ALA A 300 8.16 -21.63 -17.85
CA ALA A 300 7.78 -20.39 -18.53
C ALA A 300 6.70 -20.63 -19.60
N SER A 301 6.72 -21.79 -20.27
CA SER A 301 5.70 -22.19 -21.26
C SER A 301 4.32 -22.40 -20.61
N HIS A 302 4.26 -23.06 -19.45
CA HIS A 302 3.01 -23.19 -18.70
C HIS A 302 2.52 -21.82 -18.21
N PHE A 303 3.41 -21.02 -17.62
CA PHE A 303 3.11 -19.64 -17.24
C PHE A 303 2.51 -18.82 -18.40
N ALA A 304 3.19 -18.77 -19.55
CA ALA A 304 2.77 -17.99 -20.71
C ALA A 304 1.43 -18.47 -21.30
N LYS A 305 1.15 -19.79 -21.27
CA LYS A 305 -0.14 -20.36 -21.67
C LYS A 305 -1.26 -19.89 -20.75
N VAL A 306 -1.12 -20.10 -19.44
CA VAL A 306 -2.18 -19.76 -18.47
C VAL A 306 -2.36 -18.24 -18.34
N TYR A 307 -1.27 -17.47 -18.39
CA TYR A 307 -1.33 -16.01 -18.41
C TYR A 307 -2.17 -15.49 -19.59
N ARG A 308 -1.96 -16.04 -20.80
CA ARG A 308 -2.73 -15.66 -22.00
C ARG A 308 -4.21 -16.02 -21.87
N ILE A 309 -4.53 -17.19 -21.30
CA ILE A 309 -5.91 -17.61 -21.04
C ILE A 309 -6.61 -16.64 -20.06
N MET A 310 -5.90 -16.16 -19.04
CA MET A 310 -6.48 -15.32 -17.98
C MET A 310 -6.48 -13.81 -18.27
N HIS A 311 -5.57 -13.33 -19.12
CA HIS A 311 -5.36 -11.89 -19.37
C HIS A 311 -5.50 -11.49 -20.85
N GLY A 312 -5.87 -12.41 -21.74
CA GLY A 312 -6.11 -12.16 -23.17
C GLY A 312 -4.88 -11.86 -24.03
N CYS A 313 -3.70 -11.67 -23.43
CA CYS A 313 -2.46 -11.30 -24.11
C CYS A 313 -1.26 -12.13 -23.62
N ALA A 314 -0.20 -12.21 -24.40
CA ALA A 314 1.05 -12.86 -23.98
C ALA A 314 1.84 -11.97 -22.99
N PRO A 315 2.62 -12.55 -22.05
CA PRO A 315 3.40 -11.78 -21.08
C PRO A 315 4.25 -10.66 -21.67
N HIS A 316 4.90 -10.88 -22.82
CA HIS A 316 5.74 -9.87 -23.47
C HIS A 316 4.92 -8.67 -24.00
N GLN A 317 3.69 -8.89 -24.46
CA GLN A 317 2.82 -7.83 -24.99
C GLN A 317 2.42 -6.85 -23.88
N THR A 318 2.19 -7.35 -22.66
CA THR A 318 1.89 -6.49 -21.49
C THR A 318 3.05 -5.55 -21.13
N ARG A 319 4.28 -5.82 -21.59
CA ARG A 319 5.44 -4.94 -21.43
C ARG A 319 5.59 -3.94 -22.58
N LEU A 320 5.16 -4.29 -23.80
CA LEU A 320 5.23 -3.39 -24.97
C LEU A 320 4.22 -2.23 -24.87
N PHE A 321 3.01 -2.50 -24.38
CA PHE A 321 1.98 -1.47 -24.11
C PHE A 321 2.43 -0.30 -23.21
N LEU A 322 3.51 -0.45 -22.44
CA LEU A 322 4.09 0.64 -21.63
C LEU A 322 5.22 1.40 -22.33
N ARG A 323 5.81 0.86 -23.41
CA ARG A 323 6.83 1.56 -24.19
C ARG A 323 6.19 2.50 -25.20
N GLU A 324 5.10 2.08 -25.83
CA GLU A 324 4.35 2.89 -26.81
C GLU A 324 3.64 4.08 -26.15
N VAL A 325 3.07 3.93 -24.95
CA VAL A 325 2.48 5.05 -24.17
C VAL A 325 3.54 5.95 -23.52
N GLY A 326 4.83 5.58 -23.61
CA GLY A 326 5.96 6.36 -23.09
C GLY A 326 6.60 7.32 -24.11
N GLN A 327 6.13 7.30 -25.36
CA GLN A 327 6.58 8.20 -26.43
C GLN A 327 5.35 8.82 -27.09
N ASP A 328 5.35 10.16 -27.13
CA ASP A 328 4.37 11.05 -27.74
C ASP A 328 3.01 11.32 -27.05
N HIS A 329 2.92 12.59 -26.64
CA HIS A 329 1.75 13.46 -26.43
C HIS A 329 1.09 13.59 -25.04
N PRO A 330 0.84 14.83 -24.55
CA PRO A 330 0.11 15.06 -23.30
C PRO A 330 -1.41 14.86 -23.43
N TYR A 331 -2.00 14.46 -22.31
CA TYR A 331 -3.42 14.55 -21.89
C TYR A 331 -4.47 14.97 -22.94
N ASN A 332 -5.41 14.07 -23.26
CA ASN A 332 -6.74 14.46 -23.70
C ASN A 332 -7.84 13.50 -23.18
N PRO A 333 -8.81 13.97 -22.39
CA PRO A 333 -9.95 13.17 -21.96
C PRO A 333 -11.10 13.25 -22.99
N LEU A 334 -11.72 12.10 -23.27
CA LEU A 334 -13.10 11.94 -23.77
C LEU A 334 -13.63 13.01 -24.78
N VAL A 335 -13.42 12.77 -26.07
CA VAL A 335 -14.25 13.36 -27.14
C VAL A 335 -14.97 12.23 -27.88
N GLY A 336 -16.29 12.36 -28.06
CA GLY A 336 -17.16 11.30 -28.59
C GLY A 336 -17.55 11.48 -30.06
N GLY A 337 -18.09 10.41 -30.65
CA GLY A 337 -18.56 10.37 -32.05
C GLY A 337 -19.50 9.19 -32.33
N GLN A 338 -20.77 9.34 -31.93
CA GLN A 338 -22.00 8.67 -32.41
C GLN A 338 -22.04 7.13 -32.63
N LEU A 339 -22.66 6.47 -31.64
CA LEU A 339 -23.82 5.56 -31.76
C LEU A 339 -23.87 4.52 -32.90
N GLY A 340 -23.52 3.27 -32.54
CA GLY A 340 -23.92 2.05 -33.24
C GLY A 340 -23.80 0.83 -32.32
N GLU A 341 -24.92 0.40 -31.73
CA GLU A 341 -25.11 -0.84 -30.95
C GLU A 341 -24.42 -0.98 -29.56
N LYS A 342 -25.08 -1.75 -28.68
CA LYS A 342 -24.77 -2.01 -27.26
C LYS A 342 -25.22 -3.46 -26.93
N PRO A 343 -24.78 -4.08 -25.82
CA PRO A 343 -23.59 -3.81 -24.99
C PRO A 343 -22.74 -5.07 -24.66
N GLY A 344 -21.41 -4.96 -24.73
CA GLY A 344 -20.47 -6.10 -24.51
C GLY A 344 -19.36 -5.86 -23.46
N HIS A 345 -19.72 -5.25 -22.34
CA HIS A 345 -18.93 -4.99 -21.10
C HIS A 345 -17.39 -5.24 -21.08
N ILE A 346 -16.66 -4.14 -21.32
CA ILE A 346 -15.29 -3.71 -20.93
C ILE A 346 -14.29 -4.75 -20.34
N PRO A 347 -13.04 -4.80 -20.85
CA PRO A 347 -11.99 -5.73 -20.40
C PRO A 347 -11.04 -5.20 -19.29
N ALA A 348 -10.29 -6.16 -18.73
CA ALA A 348 -8.89 -6.08 -18.27
C ALA A 348 -8.43 -5.12 -17.14
N THR A 349 -7.79 -5.69 -16.12
CA THR A 349 -6.32 -5.62 -15.85
C THR A 349 -6.05 -5.79 -14.34
N ALA A 350 -4.99 -6.51 -13.98
CA ALA A 350 -4.47 -6.48 -12.61
C ALA A 350 -2.96 -6.70 -12.58
N ASN A 351 -2.25 -5.63 -12.26
CA ASN A 351 -0.79 -5.57 -12.17
C ASN A 351 -0.52 -4.92 -10.81
N ARG A 352 -0.31 -5.61 -9.69
CA ARG A 352 0.12 -6.99 -9.33
C ARG A 352 1.66 -7.19 -9.07
N ARG A 353 2.27 -6.57 -8.03
CA ARG A 353 3.21 -7.19 -7.04
C ARG A 353 4.62 -7.68 -7.58
N LEU A 354 5.77 -7.04 -7.23
CA LEU A 354 7.12 -7.19 -7.87
C LEU A 354 8.35 -7.72 -7.07
N GLY A 355 8.65 -7.30 -5.83
CA GLY A 355 10.06 -7.12 -5.41
C GLY A 355 10.70 -8.23 -4.56
N ASP A 356 9.96 -8.78 -3.58
CA ASP A 356 10.38 -10.01 -2.87
C ASP A 356 10.76 -11.15 -3.85
N ASP A 357 10.12 -11.12 -5.01
CA ASP A 357 10.31 -12.06 -6.09
C ASP A 357 11.72 -11.94 -6.67
N ILE A 358 12.35 -10.77 -6.76
CA ILE A 358 13.69 -10.65 -7.36
C ILE A 358 14.75 -11.34 -6.49
N ALA A 359 14.70 -11.15 -5.17
CA ALA A 359 15.64 -11.79 -4.24
C ALA A 359 15.36 -13.29 -4.08
N GLU A 360 14.08 -13.68 -4.01
CA GLU A 360 13.70 -15.09 -3.91
C GLU A 360 13.90 -15.84 -5.25
N VAL A 361 13.76 -15.18 -6.41
CA VAL A 361 14.17 -15.68 -7.75
C VAL A 361 15.66 -15.94 -7.79
N ALA A 362 16.49 -14.99 -7.39
CA ALA A 362 17.94 -15.16 -7.42
C ALA A 362 18.36 -16.35 -6.53
N ALA A 363 17.75 -16.47 -5.34
CA ALA A 363 18.02 -17.56 -4.40
C ALA A 363 17.41 -18.92 -4.79
N CYS A 364 16.32 -18.94 -5.57
CA CYS A 364 15.66 -20.16 -6.04
C CYS A 364 16.31 -20.69 -7.33
N ALA A 365 16.61 -19.81 -8.28
CA ALA A 365 17.37 -20.14 -9.49
C ALA A 365 18.76 -20.72 -9.14
N SER A 366 19.48 -20.11 -8.18
CA SER A 366 20.81 -20.57 -7.74
C SER A 366 20.79 -21.96 -7.08
N ARG A 367 19.69 -22.33 -6.39
CA ARG A 367 19.52 -23.66 -5.76
C ARG A 367 19.17 -24.76 -6.77
N LEU A 368 18.57 -24.41 -7.91
CA LEU A 368 18.25 -25.38 -8.95
C LEU A 368 19.47 -25.66 -9.85
N SER A 369 20.24 -24.63 -10.23
CA SER A 369 21.47 -24.78 -11.02
C SER A 369 22.52 -25.67 -10.35
N SER A 370 22.55 -25.72 -9.02
CA SER A 370 23.51 -26.52 -8.23
C SER A 370 23.10 -27.99 -8.06
N ASN A 371 21.83 -28.34 -8.27
CA ASN A 371 21.37 -29.74 -8.25
C ASN A 371 21.57 -30.43 -9.61
N THR A 372 21.47 -29.70 -10.74
CA THR A 372 21.67 -30.27 -12.08
C THR A 372 23.13 -30.69 -12.36
N GLN A 373 24.09 -30.25 -11.53
CA GLN A 373 25.51 -30.64 -11.63
C GLN A 373 25.90 -31.81 -10.70
N ARG A 374 24.96 -32.40 -9.95
CA ARG A 374 25.22 -33.55 -9.04
C ARG A 374 24.55 -34.85 -9.47
N SER A 375 23.99 -34.88 -10.68
CA SER A 375 23.30 -36.06 -11.25
C SER A 375 23.69 -36.27 -12.71
N SER A 376 24.98 -36.14 -13.02
CA SER A 376 25.63 -36.44 -14.30
C SER A 376 26.75 -37.44 -14.05
#